data_AF-A0A0M8MFY2-F1
#
_entry.id   AF-A0A0M8MFY2-F1
#
_cell.length_a   1.000
_cell.length_b   1.000
_cell.length_c   1.000
_cell.angle_alpha   90.00
_cell.angle_beta   90.00
_cell.angle_gamma   90.00
#
_symmetry.space_group_name_H-M   'P 1'
#
loop_
_entity.id
_entity.type
_entity.pdbx_description
1 polymer ?
#
loop_
_entity_poly.entity_id
_entity_poly.type
_entity_poly.pdbx_seq_one_letter_code
_entity_poly.pdbx_strand_id
1 'polypeptide(L)'
;MARIILLELGDEEIYFDFGTYGIMMFYAKQINSQKGKKLFDSLLSEYSYRVMYDLPLGNITYHNYLAHFVVSEIQEVINFLNDDVIISLNNENLNLLDQYGGVHSFIDMYYLDAGYLENLGLTSDEHFNGSISFLIQQFENLISFYEYALLSNETYTSRID
;
A
#
# COMPACT_ATOMS: atom_id res chain seq x y z
N MET A 1 -8.77 5.03 -17.34
CA MET A 1 -9.02 3.74 -16.66
C MET A 1 -8.28 3.84 -15.34
N ALA A 2 -8.94 3.56 -14.22
CA ALA A 2 -8.27 3.62 -12.92
C ALA A 2 -7.24 2.48 -12.86
N ARG A 3 -6.01 2.79 -12.42
CA ARG A 3 -4.96 1.80 -12.22
C ARG A 3 -5.32 0.89 -11.06
N ILE A 4 -4.82 -0.34 -11.07
CA ILE A 4 -4.90 -1.24 -9.94
C ILE A 4 -3.51 -1.66 -9.48
N ILE A 5 -3.33 -1.84 -8.18
CA ILE A 5 -2.22 -2.63 -7.64
C ILE A 5 -2.69 -4.06 -7.52
N LEU A 6 -1.91 -4.98 -8.04
CA LEU A 6 -2.19 -6.40 -8.01
C LEU A 6 -1.06 -7.16 -7.32
N LEU A 7 -1.40 -7.97 -6.33
CA LEU A 7 -0.50 -8.88 -5.63
C LEU A 7 -0.91 -10.32 -5.93
N GLU A 8 0.05 -11.16 -6.32
CA GLU A 8 -0.21 -12.56 -6.69
C GLU A 8 0.83 -13.50 -6.06
N LEU A 9 0.35 -14.59 -5.46
CA LEU A 9 1.15 -15.72 -4.99
C LEU A 9 0.39 -17.04 -5.15
N GLY A 10 0.81 -17.90 -6.08
CA GLY A 10 0.11 -19.15 -6.35
C GLY A 10 -1.30 -18.90 -6.89
N ASP A 11 -2.31 -19.44 -6.19
CA ASP A 11 -3.73 -19.21 -6.50
C ASP A 11 -4.34 -18.03 -5.69
N GLU A 12 -3.56 -17.39 -4.82
CA GLU A 12 -4.00 -16.23 -4.03
C GLU A 12 -3.70 -14.93 -4.77
N GLU A 13 -4.73 -14.08 -4.89
CA GLU A 13 -4.67 -12.79 -5.57
C GLU A 13 -5.46 -11.76 -4.77
N ILE A 14 -4.85 -10.59 -4.56
CA ILE A 14 -5.57 -9.41 -4.07
C ILE A 14 -5.24 -8.20 -4.94
N TYR A 15 -6.23 -7.32 -5.12
CA TYR A 15 -6.02 -6.07 -5.83
C TYR A 15 -6.66 -4.89 -5.11
N PHE A 16 -6.08 -3.72 -5.33
CA PHE A 16 -6.56 -2.44 -4.84
C PHE A 16 -6.71 -1.51 -6.04
N ASP A 17 -7.83 -0.82 -6.16
CA ASP A 17 -7.84 0.36 -7.04
C ASP A 17 -6.89 1.43 -6.46
N PHE A 18 -6.34 2.26 -7.34
CA PHE A 18 -5.32 3.23 -6.96
C PHE A 18 -5.82 4.27 -5.92
N GLY A 19 -7.12 4.56 -5.89
CA GLY A 19 -7.70 5.46 -4.88
C GLY A 19 -7.70 4.82 -3.49
N THR A 20 -8.14 3.56 -3.40
CA THR A 20 -8.05 2.73 -2.19
C THR A 20 -6.61 2.59 -1.72
N TYR A 21 -5.70 2.22 -2.62
CA TYR A 21 -4.28 2.12 -2.31
C TYR A 21 -3.71 3.44 -1.78
N GLY A 22 -4.03 4.55 -2.44
CA GLY A 22 -3.66 5.88 -1.99
C GLY A 22 -4.09 6.11 -0.54
N ILE A 23 -5.38 5.98 -0.23
CA ILE A 23 -5.88 6.21 1.13
C ILE A 23 -5.27 5.27 2.15
N MET A 24 -5.06 3.98 1.82
CA MET A 24 -4.37 3.05 2.70
C MET A 24 -2.97 3.58 3.08
N MET A 25 -2.19 4.02 2.10
CA MET A 25 -0.83 4.52 2.33
C MET A 25 -0.81 5.85 3.09
N PHE A 26 -1.73 6.76 2.76
CA PHE A 26 -1.87 8.04 3.44
C PHE A 26 -2.25 7.86 4.91
N TYR A 27 -3.26 7.04 5.19
CA TYR A 27 -3.71 6.78 6.56
C TYR A 27 -2.61 6.13 7.40
N ALA A 28 -1.92 5.12 6.83
CA ALA A 28 -0.76 4.49 7.45
C ALA A 28 0.37 5.50 7.77
N LYS A 29 0.66 6.43 6.84
CA LYS A 29 1.66 7.49 7.05
C LYS A 29 1.32 8.37 8.25
N GLN A 30 0.06 8.77 8.40
CA GLN A 30 -0.38 9.66 9.48
C GLN A 30 -0.26 9.01 10.86
N ILE A 31 -0.48 7.70 10.95
CA ILE A 31 -0.31 6.96 12.20
C ILE A 31 1.17 6.83 12.55
N ASN A 32 1.97 6.35 11.61
CA ASN A 32 3.40 6.20 11.80
C ASN A 32 4.13 6.21 10.46
N SER A 33 4.76 7.33 10.12
CA SER A 33 5.42 7.51 8.82
C SER A 33 6.51 6.47 8.54
N GLN A 34 7.27 6.02 9.55
CA GLN A 34 8.33 5.04 9.36
C GLN A 34 7.77 3.63 9.07
N LYS A 35 6.77 3.19 9.82
CA LYS A 35 6.10 1.90 9.59
C LYS A 35 5.26 1.93 8.31
N GLY A 36 4.59 3.06 8.04
CA GLY A 36 3.86 3.30 6.79
C GLY A 36 4.77 3.25 5.56
N LYS A 37 6.03 3.71 5.66
CA LYS A 37 7.02 3.54 4.60
C LYS A 37 7.33 2.08 4.33
N LYS A 38 7.47 1.24 5.37
CA LYS A 38 7.69 -0.22 5.19
C LYS A 38 6.50 -0.89 4.51
N LEU A 39 5.28 -0.51 4.91
CA LEU A 39 4.07 -0.96 4.22
C LEU A 39 4.09 -0.57 2.74
N PHE A 40 4.41 0.69 2.44
CA PHE A 40 4.53 1.16 1.06
C PHE A 40 5.60 0.38 0.28
N ASP A 41 6.80 0.21 0.85
CA ASP A 41 7.90 -0.52 0.22
C ASP A 41 7.55 -1.98 -0.06
N SER A 42 6.80 -2.64 0.83
CA SER A 42 6.34 -4.02 0.64
C SER A 42 5.37 -4.18 -0.53
N LEU A 43 4.70 -3.11 -0.95
CA LEU A 43 3.79 -3.13 -2.09
C LEU A 43 4.48 -2.83 -3.42
N LEU A 44 5.79 -2.53 -3.42
CA LEU A 44 6.55 -2.28 -4.64
C LEU A 44 7.12 -3.57 -5.23
N SER A 45 7.27 -3.63 -6.55
CA SER A 45 8.22 -4.55 -7.16
C SER A 45 9.65 -4.18 -6.77
N GLU A 46 10.56 -5.16 -6.75
CA GLU A 46 11.98 -4.96 -6.48
C GLU A 46 12.61 -3.97 -7.48
N TYR A 47 12.13 -3.96 -8.73
CA TYR A 47 12.51 -2.93 -9.71
C TYR A 47 12.10 -1.53 -9.24
N SER A 48 10.81 -1.34 -8.93
CA SER A 48 10.27 -0.04 -8.51
C SER A 48 10.93 0.46 -7.22
N TYR A 49 11.14 -0.43 -6.25
CA TYR A 49 11.87 -0.13 -5.02
C TYR A 49 13.29 0.39 -5.32
N ARG A 50 14.05 -0.32 -6.17
CA ARG A 50 15.42 0.09 -6.49
C ARG A 50 15.48 1.40 -7.25
N VAL A 51 14.58 1.63 -8.20
CA VAL A 51 14.48 2.91 -8.92
C VAL A 51 14.20 4.05 -7.94
N MET A 52 13.25 3.84 -7.02
CA MET A 52 12.85 4.87 -6.06
C MET A 52 13.97 5.25 -5.09
N TYR A 53 14.79 4.29 -4.65
CA TYR A 53 15.88 4.52 -3.70
C TYR A 53 17.25 4.71 -4.35
N ASP A 54 17.31 4.95 -5.67
CA ASP A 54 18.55 5.08 -6.45
C ASP A 54 19.56 3.94 -6.18
N LEU A 55 19.04 2.72 -6.08
CA LEU A 55 19.84 1.52 -5.83
C LEU A 55 20.27 0.88 -7.15
N PRO A 56 21.44 0.22 -7.20
CA PRO A 56 21.88 -0.48 -8.40
C PRO A 56 20.87 -1.54 -8.86
N LEU A 57 20.43 -1.46 -10.12
CA LEU A 57 19.47 -2.41 -10.70
C LEU A 57 20.06 -3.80 -10.95
N GLY A 58 21.37 -3.89 -11.20
CA GLY A 58 22.00 -5.15 -11.64
C GLY A 58 21.36 -5.67 -12.92
N ASN A 59 20.78 -6.87 -12.86
CA ASN A 59 20.08 -7.51 -13.99
C ASN A 59 18.55 -7.32 -13.95
N ILE A 60 18.03 -6.57 -12.99
CA ILE A 60 16.60 -6.35 -12.80
C ILE A 60 16.12 -5.28 -13.78
N THR A 61 14.97 -5.53 -14.41
CA THR A 61 14.33 -4.62 -15.37
C THR A 61 12.91 -4.32 -14.95
N TYR A 62 12.24 -3.38 -15.63
CA TYR A 62 10.84 -3.04 -15.37
C TYR A 62 9.85 -4.19 -15.56
N HIS A 63 10.29 -5.30 -16.18
CA HIS A 63 9.52 -6.54 -16.30
C HIS A 63 9.66 -7.46 -15.09
N ASN A 64 10.51 -7.12 -14.12
CA ASN A 64 10.59 -7.85 -12.86
C ASN A 64 9.50 -7.35 -11.92
N TYR A 65 8.46 -8.16 -11.80
CA TYR A 65 7.32 -7.90 -10.92
C TYR A 65 7.46 -8.60 -9.57
N LEU A 66 8.56 -9.28 -9.25
CA LEU A 66 8.75 -9.83 -7.90
C LEU A 66 8.80 -8.67 -6.91
N ALA A 67 8.07 -8.81 -5.81
CA ALA A 67 7.98 -7.78 -4.79
C ALA A 67 9.31 -7.57 -4.06
N HIS A 68 9.50 -6.35 -3.54
CA HIS A 68 10.50 -6.13 -2.51
C HIS A 68 10.08 -6.84 -1.22
N PHE A 69 10.69 -7.99 -0.94
CA PHE A 69 10.24 -8.89 0.11
C PHE A 69 11.35 -9.16 1.14
N VAL A 70 11.23 -8.52 2.30
CA VAL A 70 12.09 -8.77 3.46
C VAL A 70 11.22 -9.31 4.59
N VAL A 71 11.38 -10.60 4.92
CA VAL A 71 10.55 -11.32 5.91
C VAL A 71 10.34 -10.56 7.21
N SER A 72 11.41 -10.01 7.80
CA SER A 72 11.30 -9.24 9.05
C SER A 72 10.48 -7.96 8.89
N GLU A 73 10.57 -7.31 7.73
CA GLU A 73 9.80 -6.09 7.46
C GLU A 73 8.33 -6.41 7.18
N ILE A 74 8.03 -7.51 6.47
CA ILE A 74 6.66 -7.99 6.27
C ILE A 74 6.01 -8.30 7.62
N GLN A 75 6.72 -8.97 8.53
CA GLN A 75 6.21 -9.23 9.88
C GLN A 75 5.97 -7.92 10.66
N GLU A 76 6.86 -6.95 10.56
CA GLU A 76 6.64 -5.63 11.17
C GLU A 76 5.44 -4.91 10.57
N VAL A 77 5.20 -5.05 9.26
CA VAL A 77 4.03 -4.49 8.58
C VAL A 77 2.75 -5.17 9.08
N ILE A 78 2.71 -6.50 9.18
CA ILE A 78 1.55 -7.22 9.75
C ILE A 78 1.23 -6.69 11.16
N ASN A 79 2.25 -6.58 12.01
CA ASN A 79 2.06 -6.09 13.38
C ASN A 79 1.58 -4.63 13.39
N PHE A 80 2.15 -3.78 12.53
CA PHE A 80 1.71 -2.40 12.36
C PHE A 80 0.24 -2.30 11.94
N LEU A 81 -0.18 -3.11 10.97
CA LEU A 81 -1.56 -3.10 10.49
C LEU A 81 -2.54 -3.54 11.58
N ASN A 82 -2.22 -4.61 12.31
CA ASN A 82 -3.06 -5.14 13.39
C ASN A 82 -3.11 -4.21 14.61
N ASP A 83 -1.95 -3.78 15.11
CA ASP A 83 -1.83 -3.14 16.43
C ASP A 83 -2.06 -1.62 16.37
N ASP A 84 -1.78 -0.99 15.22
CA ASP A 84 -1.86 0.46 15.10
C ASP A 84 -2.96 0.88 14.11
N VAL A 85 -2.94 0.37 12.87
CA VAL A 85 -3.83 0.86 11.79
C VAL A 85 -5.28 0.46 11.99
N ILE A 86 -5.56 -0.83 12.11
CA ILE A 86 -6.94 -1.33 12.27
C ILE A 86 -7.55 -0.83 13.58
N ILE A 87 -6.78 -0.76 14.67
CA ILE A 87 -7.24 -0.19 15.94
C ILE A 87 -7.60 1.28 15.78
N SER A 88 -6.78 2.06 15.07
CA SER A 88 -7.07 3.48 14.83
C SER A 88 -8.34 3.66 13.99
N LEU A 89 -8.52 2.86 12.93
CA LEU A 89 -9.73 2.88 12.09
C LEU A 89 -11.00 2.52 12.87
N ASN A 90 -10.93 1.54 13.76
CA ASN A 90 -12.07 1.14 14.59
C ASN A 90 -12.49 2.23 15.60
N ASN A 91 -11.56 3.13 15.96
CA ASN A 91 -11.83 4.27 16.84
C ASN A 91 -12.12 5.57 16.07
N GLU A 92 -12.07 5.53 14.74
CA GLU A 92 -12.29 6.70 13.91
C GLU A 92 -13.77 7.09 13.90
N ASN A 93 -14.03 8.35 14.25
CA ASN A 93 -15.39 8.91 14.26
C ASN A 93 -15.62 9.86 13.08
N LEU A 94 -14.56 10.21 12.36
CA LEU A 94 -14.63 11.06 11.18
C LEU A 94 -14.95 10.23 9.94
N ASN A 95 -15.70 10.84 9.02
CA ASN A 95 -15.89 10.26 7.71
C ASN A 95 -14.57 10.38 6.92
N LEU A 96 -13.85 9.26 6.76
CA LEU A 96 -12.61 9.21 5.99
C LEU A 96 -12.80 9.71 4.55
N LEU A 97 -14.01 9.63 3.99
CA LEU A 97 -14.29 10.20 2.67
C LEU A 97 -14.29 11.72 2.67
N ASP A 98 -14.83 12.35 3.72
CA ASP A 98 -14.87 13.81 3.84
C ASP A 98 -13.48 14.38 4.12
N GLN A 99 -12.65 13.62 4.84
CA GLN A 99 -11.29 14.02 5.16
C GLN A 99 -10.30 13.69 4.03
N TYR A 100 -10.36 12.48 3.46
CA TYR A 100 -9.34 11.93 2.55
C TYR A 100 -9.89 11.42 1.20
N GLY A 101 -11.21 11.23 1.06
CA GLY A 101 -11.84 10.57 -0.11
C GLY A 101 -12.09 11.46 -1.33
N GLY A 102 -12.15 12.77 -1.15
CA GLY A 102 -12.27 13.69 -2.27
C GLY A 102 -10.95 13.82 -3.04
N VAL A 103 -11.00 13.78 -4.38
CA VAL A 103 -9.83 14.04 -5.25
C VAL A 103 -9.10 15.32 -4.85
N HIS A 104 -9.83 16.39 -4.49
CA HIS A 104 -9.21 17.64 -4.02
C HIS A 104 -8.54 17.49 -2.66
N SER A 105 -9.22 16.94 -1.64
CA SER A 105 -8.63 16.74 -0.31
C SER A 105 -7.39 15.84 -0.37
N PHE A 106 -7.47 14.80 -1.20
CA PHE A 106 -6.37 13.89 -1.45
C PHE A 106 -5.19 14.57 -2.16
N ILE A 107 -5.47 15.32 -3.22
CA ILE A 107 -4.47 16.11 -3.97
C ILE A 107 -3.82 17.18 -3.08
N ASP A 108 -4.61 17.91 -2.30
CA ASP A 108 -4.13 18.95 -1.40
C ASP A 108 -3.21 18.35 -0.34
N MET A 109 -3.57 17.20 0.24
CA MET A 109 -2.72 16.51 1.21
C MET A 109 -1.47 15.89 0.59
N TYR A 110 -1.57 15.33 -0.62
CA TYR A 110 -0.43 14.87 -1.40
C TYR A 110 0.56 16.01 -1.63
N TYR A 111 0.12 17.19 -2.07
CA TYR A 111 1.02 18.30 -2.36
C TYR A 111 1.58 19.01 -1.10
N LEU A 112 0.95 18.86 0.06
CA LEU A 112 1.40 19.49 1.31
C LEU A 112 2.44 18.66 2.08
N ASP A 113 2.33 17.33 2.06
CA ASP A 113 3.27 16.41 2.70
C ASP A 113 3.22 15.04 2.02
N ALA A 114 3.74 14.92 0.80
CA ALA A 114 3.85 13.65 0.11
C ALA A 114 4.90 12.73 0.75
N GLY A 115 6.14 13.22 0.92
CA GLY A 115 7.27 12.34 1.27
C GLY A 115 7.37 11.17 0.30
N TYR A 116 7.48 9.93 0.79
CA TYR A 116 7.52 8.74 -0.07
C TYR A 116 6.25 8.54 -0.92
N LEU A 117 5.12 9.16 -0.55
CA LEU A 117 3.86 9.07 -1.29
C LEU A 117 3.90 9.82 -2.62
N GLU A 118 4.89 10.69 -2.86
CA GLU A 118 5.05 11.39 -4.15
C GLU A 118 5.26 10.42 -5.33
N ASN A 119 5.65 9.19 -5.02
CA ASN A 119 5.90 8.14 -6.00
C ASN A 119 4.62 7.39 -6.41
N LEU A 120 3.48 7.66 -5.76
CA LEU A 120 2.18 7.14 -6.18
C LEU A 120 1.77 7.73 -7.55
N GLY A 121 2.10 9.00 -7.79
CA GLY A 121 1.74 9.68 -9.04
C GLY A 121 0.24 9.67 -9.30
N LEU A 122 -0.56 10.00 -8.29
CA LEU A 122 -2.02 9.95 -8.34
C LEU A 122 -2.61 10.98 -9.31
N THR A 123 -3.59 10.55 -10.08
CA THR A 123 -4.28 11.34 -11.12
C THR A 123 -5.67 11.73 -10.66
N SER A 124 -6.26 12.75 -11.30
CA SER A 124 -7.60 13.24 -10.93
C SER A 124 -8.73 12.21 -11.09
N ASP A 125 -8.49 11.13 -11.83
CA ASP A 125 -9.47 10.08 -12.09
C ASP A 125 -9.48 9.00 -10.98
N GLU A 126 -8.46 9.00 -10.12
CA GLU A 126 -8.29 8.03 -9.04
C GLU A 126 -8.88 8.60 -7.76
N HIS A 127 -9.89 7.91 -7.22
CA HIS A 127 -10.62 8.33 -6.05
C HIS A 127 -11.05 7.11 -5.24
N PHE A 128 -11.07 7.28 -3.92
CA PHE A 128 -11.67 6.29 -3.03
C PHE A 128 -13.15 6.62 -2.83
N ASN A 129 -14.00 5.60 -2.92
CA ASN A 129 -15.44 5.73 -2.68
C ASN A 129 -15.98 4.74 -1.64
N GLY A 130 -15.07 4.08 -0.90
CA GLY A 130 -15.41 3.07 0.10
C GLY A 130 -15.73 3.64 1.48
N SER A 131 -16.16 2.77 2.40
CA SER A 131 -16.36 3.10 3.82
C SER A 131 -15.13 2.76 4.67
N ILE A 132 -15.12 3.18 5.95
CA ILE A 132 -14.10 2.76 6.93
C ILE A 132 -14.05 1.22 7.01
N SER A 133 -15.22 0.56 7.10
CA SER A 133 -15.29 -0.90 7.14
C SER A 133 -14.72 -1.55 5.89
N PHE A 134 -14.91 -0.93 4.72
CA PHE A 134 -14.27 -1.41 3.49
C PHE A 134 -12.74 -1.27 3.57
N LEU A 135 -12.23 -0.13 4.07
CA LEU A 135 -10.78 0.08 4.23
C LEU A 135 -10.15 -0.91 5.22
N ILE A 136 -10.83 -1.19 6.34
CA ILE A 136 -10.41 -2.23 7.31
C ILE A 136 -10.32 -3.58 6.60
N GLN A 137 -11.34 -3.97 5.83
CA GLN A 137 -11.34 -5.23 5.09
C GLN A 137 -10.15 -5.33 4.12
N GLN A 138 -9.76 -4.22 3.46
CA GLN A 138 -8.59 -4.21 2.58
C GLN A 138 -7.28 -4.45 3.35
N PHE A 139 -7.14 -3.87 4.54
CA PHE A 139 -5.99 -4.15 5.40
C PHE A 139 -5.98 -5.60 5.90
N GLU A 140 -7.13 -6.15 6.29
CA GLU A 140 -7.26 -7.56 6.72
C GLU A 140 -6.92 -8.54 5.59
N ASN A 141 -7.35 -8.24 4.35
CA ASN A 141 -7.00 -9.02 3.18
C ASN A 141 -5.48 -8.98 2.92
N LEU A 142 -4.86 -7.80 3.06
CA LEU A 142 -3.41 -7.64 2.90
C LEU A 142 -2.63 -8.40 3.98
N ILE A 143 -3.08 -8.35 5.23
CA ILE A 143 -2.49 -9.13 6.33
C ILE A 143 -2.55 -10.62 6.00
N SER A 144 -3.74 -11.12 5.61
CA SER A 144 -3.94 -12.53 5.29
C SER A 144 -3.02 -12.99 4.14
N PHE A 145 -2.86 -12.15 3.12
CA PHE A 145 -1.96 -12.40 2.00
C PHE A 145 -0.49 -12.44 2.44
N TYR A 146 -0.05 -11.50 3.28
CA TYR A 146 1.31 -11.50 3.83
C TYR A 146 1.59 -12.70 4.74
N GLU A 147 0.63 -13.08 5.57
CA GLU A 147 0.73 -14.29 6.39
C GLU A 147 0.89 -15.53 5.51
N TYR A 148 0.11 -15.63 4.42
CA TYR A 148 0.25 -16.72 3.45
C TYR A 148 1.64 -16.74 2.79
N ALA A 149 2.17 -15.59 2.37
CA ALA A 149 3.51 -15.48 1.81
C ALA A 149 4.61 -15.90 2.81
N LEU A 150 4.50 -15.47 4.06
CA LEU A 150 5.41 -15.86 5.13
C LEU A 150 5.36 -17.36 5.44
N LEU A 151 4.15 -17.94 5.52
CA LEU A 151 3.95 -19.38 5.76
C LEU A 151 4.48 -20.24 4.61
N SER A 152 4.34 -19.77 3.39
CA SER A 152 4.83 -20.45 2.18
C SER A 152 6.34 -20.27 2.00
N ASN A 153 6.94 -19.30 2.69
CA ASN A 153 8.34 -18.89 2.54
C ASN A 153 8.68 -18.54 1.07
N GLU A 154 7.74 -17.85 0.42
CA GLU A 154 7.82 -17.44 -0.98
C GLU A 154 7.63 -15.93 -1.11
N THR A 155 8.29 -15.34 -2.11
CA THR A 155 8.03 -13.95 -2.52
C THR A 155 6.82 -13.91 -3.45
N TYR A 156 6.06 -12.83 -3.42
CA TYR A 156 4.94 -12.61 -4.32
C TYR A 156 5.30 -11.69 -5.49
N THR A 157 4.37 -11.58 -6.43
CA THR A 157 4.40 -10.60 -7.51
C THR A 157 3.65 -9.35 -7.09
N SER A 158 4.18 -8.16 -7.38
CA SER A 158 3.50 -6.86 -7.31
C SER A 158 3.59 -6.15 -8.66
N ARG A 159 2.44 -5.81 -9.24
CA ARG A 159 2.36 -5.03 -10.48
C ARG A 159 1.27 -3.97 -10.43
N ILE A 160 1.46 -2.92 -11.22
CA ILE A 160 0.45 -1.89 -11.47
C ILE A 160 -0.10 -2.14 -12.88
N ASP A 161 -1.39 -2.45 -12.98
CA ASP A 161 -2.10 -2.69 -14.24
C ASP A 161 -3.06 -1.53 -14.57
#